data_AF-Q29468-F1
#
_entry.id   AF-Q29468-F1
#
_cell.length_a   1.000
_cell.length_b   1.000
_cell.length_c   1.000
_cell.angle_alpha   90.00
_cell.angle_beta   90.00
_cell.angle_gamma   90.00
#
_symmetry.space_group_name_H-M   'P 1'
#
loop_
_entity.id
_entity.type
_entity.pdbx_description
1 polymer ?
#
loop_
_entity_poly.entity_id
_entity_poly.type
_entity_poly.pdbx_seq_one_letter_code
_entity_poly.pdbx_strand_id
1 'polypeptide(L)'
;HSQTDGEPTCPAGMPRLWTGYSLLYLEGQEKAHNQDLGLAGSCLPMFSTLPFAYCNIHQVCHYARRNDRSYWLASAAPLPMMPLSEEEIRPYISRCAVCEAPAPVVALHSQDRSIPPCPRSWRSLWIGYSFLMHTGAGDQGGGQALMSPGSCLEDFRAAPFLECQGRQGTCHFFANEYSFWLTTVRPDLQFSSAPSPDTLKESQAQRQ
;
A
#
# COMPACT_ATOMS: atom_id res chain seq x y z
N HIS A 1 -0.10 -7.38 5.11
CA HIS A 1 -0.16 -6.06 5.80
C HIS A 1 -1.46 -5.99 6.56
N SER A 2 -1.48 -5.55 7.81
CA SER A 2 -2.71 -5.60 8.62
C SER A 2 -3.68 -4.47 8.33
N GLN A 3 -3.22 -3.36 7.72
CA GLN A 3 -4.01 -2.14 7.55
C GLN A 3 -4.57 -1.63 8.90
N THR A 4 -3.89 -1.94 10.01
CA THR A 4 -4.18 -1.52 11.39
C THR A 4 -2.88 -1.21 12.13
N ASP A 5 -2.96 -0.64 13.33
CA ASP A 5 -1.82 -0.45 14.23
C ASP A 5 -1.41 -1.73 14.97
N GLY A 6 -2.16 -2.82 14.79
CA GLY A 6 -1.87 -4.16 15.30
C GLY A 6 -1.10 -5.03 14.30
N GLU A 7 -0.16 -5.83 14.79
CA GLU A 7 0.62 -6.76 13.95
C GLU A 7 -0.24 -7.90 13.40
N PRO A 8 -0.18 -8.20 12.10
CA PRO A 8 -0.92 -9.33 11.54
C PRO A 8 -0.30 -10.67 11.97
N THR A 9 -1.13 -11.70 12.08
CA THR A 9 -0.68 -13.07 12.32
C THR A 9 -0.27 -13.74 11.02
N CYS A 10 0.81 -14.53 11.04
CA CYS A 10 1.16 -15.38 9.89
C CYS A 10 0.10 -16.48 9.67
N PRO A 11 -0.18 -16.87 8.42
CA PRO A 11 -1.10 -17.97 8.12
C PRO A 11 -0.67 -19.29 8.78
N ALA A 12 -1.63 -20.16 9.08
CA ALA A 12 -1.37 -21.42 9.77
C ALA A 12 -0.34 -22.30 9.02
N GLY A 13 0.72 -22.70 9.73
CA GLY A 13 1.82 -23.49 9.20
C GLY A 13 2.98 -22.68 8.61
N MET A 14 2.90 -21.35 8.62
CA MET A 14 3.95 -20.45 8.13
C MET A 14 4.62 -19.75 9.32
N PRO A 15 5.87 -20.08 9.69
CA PRO A 15 6.54 -19.43 10.81
C PRO A 15 6.82 -17.97 10.49
N ARG A 16 6.69 -17.11 11.51
CA ARG A 16 6.98 -15.68 11.41
C ARG A 16 8.48 -15.45 11.46
N LEU A 17 8.99 -14.67 10.51
CA LEU A 17 10.39 -14.23 10.48
C LEU A 17 10.56 -12.92 11.25
N TRP A 18 9.79 -11.87 10.92
CA TRP A 18 9.76 -10.60 11.67
C TRP A 18 8.43 -9.85 11.48
N THR A 19 8.25 -8.79 12.27
CA THR A 19 7.18 -7.80 12.12
C THR A 19 7.75 -6.41 11.89
N GLY A 20 6.92 -5.48 11.41
CA GLY A 20 7.36 -4.13 11.11
C GLY A 20 6.22 -3.20 10.73
N TYR A 21 6.59 -2.15 10.00
CA TYR A 21 5.72 -1.12 9.46
C TYR A 21 5.66 -1.23 7.93
N SER A 22 4.49 -0.92 7.38
CA SER A 22 4.15 -1.18 5.98
C SER A 22 4.62 -0.04 5.08
N LEU A 23 5.85 -0.11 4.59
CA LEU A 23 6.40 0.84 3.63
C LEU A 23 5.77 0.61 2.26
N LEU A 24 5.25 1.69 1.65
CA LEU A 24 4.72 1.66 0.29
C LEU A 24 5.79 2.12 -0.72
N TYR A 25 6.28 3.36 -0.56
CA TYR A 25 7.34 3.89 -1.41
C TYR A 25 8.10 5.04 -0.74
N LEU A 26 9.26 5.36 -1.32
CA LEU A 26 10.11 6.48 -0.92
C LEU A 26 10.19 7.48 -2.07
N GLU A 27 10.24 8.77 -1.76
CA GLU A 27 10.44 9.82 -2.74
C GLU A 27 11.66 10.65 -2.37
N GLY A 28 12.69 10.58 -3.22
CA GLY A 28 13.90 11.37 -3.08
C GLY A 28 14.15 12.14 -4.37
N GLN A 29 14.41 13.45 -4.27
CA GLN A 29 14.59 14.30 -5.46
C GLN A 29 13.41 14.18 -6.45
N GLU A 30 12.18 14.23 -5.94
CA GLU A 30 10.93 14.15 -6.73
C GLU A 30 10.83 12.88 -7.58
N LYS A 31 11.53 11.80 -7.20
CA LYS A 31 11.48 10.51 -7.86
C LYS A 31 11.04 9.44 -6.89
N ALA A 32 9.94 8.76 -7.23
CA ALA A 32 9.46 7.62 -6.44
C ALA A 32 10.30 6.35 -6.68
N HIS A 33 10.48 5.60 -5.59
CA HIS A 33 10.99 4.24 -5.59
C HIS A 33 10.10 3.35 -4.70
N ASN A 34 9.46 2.37 -5.31
CA ASN A 34 8.38 1.58 -4.72
C ASN A 34 8.88 0.27 -4.14
N GLN A 35 8.18 -0.21 -3.11
CA GLN A 35 8.27 -1.59 -2.64
C GLN A 35 6.96 -2.31 -2.97
N ASP A 36 7.07 -3.49 -3.57
CA ASP A 36 5.90 -4.35 -3.77
C ASP A 36 5.45 -4.88 -2.40
N LEU A 37 4.17 -4.69 -2.07
CA LEU A 37 3.56 -5.05 -0.79
C LEU A 37 3.47 -6.57 -0.58
N GLY A 38 3.70 -7.38 -1.61
CA GLY A 38 3.83 -8.83 -1.50
C GLY A 38 5.26 -9.30 -1.19
N LEU A 39 6.24 -8.39 -1.26
CA LEU A 39 7.64 -8.69 -0.99
C LEU A 39 8.08 -8.16 0.37
N ALA A 40 9.04 -8.84 0.98
CA ALA A 40 9.53 -8.55 2.32
C ALA A 40 10.13 -7.13 2.49
N GLY A 41 10.58 -6.49 1.40
CA GLY A 41 11.11 -5.13 1.41
C GLY A 41 10.09 -4.05 1.81
N SER A 42 8.80 -4.33 1.65
CA SER A 42 7.71 -3.45 2.12
C SER A 42 7.47 -3.52 3.63
N CYS A 43 8.16 -4.43 4.35
CA CYS A 43 7.98 -4.62 5.79
C CYS A 43 9.23 -4.23 6.57
N LEU A 44 9.37 -2.92 6.82
CA LEU A 44 10.51 -2.38 7.54
C LEU A 44 10.36 -2.58 9.06
N PRO A 45 11.36 -3.14 9.76
CA PRO A 45 11.27 -3.37 11.21
C PRO A 45 11.07 -2.08 12.03
N MET A 46 11.64 -0.97 11.56
CA MET A 46 11.59 0.33 12.24
C MET A 46 10.93 1.37 11.33
N PHE A 47 10.04 2.15 11.92
CA PHE A 47 9.46 3.33 11.28
C PHE A 47 10.39 4.54 11.43
N SER A 48 10.45 5.36 10.38
CA SER A 48 10.99 6.71 10.39
C SER A 48 10.25 7.51 9.33
N THR A 49 9.96 8.78 9.58
CA THR A 49 9.41 9.68 8.55
C THR A 49 10.38 9.87 7.37
N LEU A 50 11.69 9.61 7.58
CA LEU A 50 12.72 9.61 6.55
C LEU A 50 13.70 8.44 6.78
N PRO A 51 13.42 7.24 6.24
CA PRO A 51 14.24 6.05 6.50
C PRO A 51 15.48 5.94 5.60
N PHE A 52 15.93 7.03 4.96
CA PHE A 52 17.08 7.01 4.06
C PHE A 52 17.87 8.33 4.08
N ALA A 53 19.09 8.28 3.56
CA ALA A 53 19.97 9.43 3.32
C ALA A 53 20.45 9.39 1.86
N TYR A 54 20.88 10.53 1.33
CA TYR A 54 21.48 10.60 0.00
C TYR A 54 22.93 11.07 0.11
N CYS A 55 23.79 10.57 -0.79
CA CYS A 55 25.20 10.97 -0.86
C CYS A 55 25.52 11.45 -2.27
N ASN A 56 26.57 12.27 -2.41
CA ASN A 56 27.03 12.78 -3.69
C ASN A 56 28.43 12.26 -4.04
N ILE A 57 28.91 12.62 -5.24
CA ILE A 57 30.22 12.19 -5.76
C ILE A 57 31.42 12.71 -4.95
N HIS A 58 31.22 13.67 -4.06
CA HIS A 58 32.26 14.22 -3.17
C HIS A 58 32.34 13.48 -1.83
N GLN A 59 31.75 12.29 -1.72
CA GLN A 59 31.71 11.49 -0.50
C GLN A 59 31.04 12.21 0.68
N VAL A 60 30.14 13.15 0.40
CA VAL A 60 29.33 13.84 1.41
C VAL A 60 27.92 13.28 1.38
N CYS A 61 27.46 12.84 2.55
CA CYS A 61 26.09 12.35 2.75
C CYS A 61 25.26 13.39 3.51
N HIS A 62 23.98 13.47 3.16
CA HIS A 62 23.02 14.36 3.75
C HIS A 62 21.80 13.57 4.21
N TYR A 63 21.39 13.84 5.43
CA TYR A 63 20.19 13.32 6.05
C TYR A 63 19.25 14.48 6.38
N ALA A 64 17.96 14.35 6.06
CA ALA A 64 16.90 15.32 6.36
C ALA A 64 17.21 16.78 5.93
N ARG A 65 18.03 16.98 4.89
CA ARG A 65 18.38 18.32 4.36
C ARG A 65 17.52 18.81 3.21
N ARG A 66 16.74 17.91 2.61
CA ARG A 66 15.82 18.18 1.49
C ARG A 66 14.38 17.88 1.90
N ASN A 67 13.45 18.23 1.01
CA ASN A 67 12.03 17.92 1.16
C ASN A 67 11.70 16.51 0.62
N ASP A 68 12.52 15.54 1.00
CA ASP A 68 12.30 14.14 0.67
C ASP A 68 11.16 13.56 1.54
N ARG A 69 10.47 12.54 1.04
CA ARG A 69 9.25 11.99 1.64
C ARG A 69 9.29 10.47 1.73
N SER A 70 8.48 9.93 2.62
CA SER A 70 8.17 8.50 2.68
C SER A 70 6.67 8.28 2.75
N TYR A 71 6.20 7.15 2.22
CA TYR A 71 4.79 6.82 2.14
C TYR A 71 4.55 5.43 2.72
N TRP A 72 3.53 5.33 3.55
CA TRP A 72 3.25 4.13 4.34
C TRP A 72 1.79 3.74 4.19
N LEU A 73 1.47 2.44 4.18
CA LEU A 73 0.07 2.02 4.26
C LEU A 73 -0.53 2.52 5.57
N ALA A 74 -1.77 2.98 5.49
CA ALA A 74 -2.49 3.58 6.60
C ALA A 74 -3.35 2.57 7.37
N SER A 75 -3.64 2.88 8.63
CA SER A 75 -4.65 2.20 9.43
C SER A 75 -6.08 2.69 9.12
N ALA A 76 -7.07 2.20 9.88
CA ALA A 76 -8.45 2.69 9.83
C ALA A 76 -8.70 3.87 10.77
N ALA A 77 -7.65 4.51 11.30
CA ALA A 77 -7.79 5.67 12.17
C ALA A 77 -8.49 6.84 11.45
N PRO A 78 -9.29 7.67 12.16
CA PRO A 78 -10.00 8.79 11.56
C PRO A 78 -9.04 9.80 10.92
N LEU A 79 -9.40 10.36 9.75
CA LEU A 79 -8.59 11.37 9.07
C LEU A 79 -8.24 12.53 10.00
N PRO A 80 -6.95 12.86 10.18
CA PRO A 80 -6.53 13.90 11.09
C PRO A 80 -6.76 15.29 10.47
N MET A 81 -7.25 16.23 11.29
CA MET A 81 -7.50 17.61 10.85
C MET A 81 -6.21 18.41 10.63
N MET A 82 -5.10 18.00 11.23
CA MET A 82 -3.78 18.64 11.14
C MET A 82 -2.71 17.56 10.94
N PRO A 83 -1.52 17.92 10.43
CA PRO A 83 -0.40 16.98 10.33
C PRO A 83 -0.06 16.37 11.68
N LEU A 84 0.13 15.05 11.70
CA LEU A 84 0.49 14.26 12.86
C LEU A 84 1.99 14.36 13.12
N SER A 85 2.40 14.33 14.38
CA SER A 85 3.81 14.34 14.78
C SER A 85 4.13 13.31 15.85
N GLU A 86 5.39 12.87 15.91
CA GLU A 86 5.92 11.99 16.96
C GLU A 86 5.04 10.75 17.21
N GLU A 87 4.56 10.54 18.43
CA GLU A 87 3.74 9.40 18.82
C GLU A 87 2.30 9.43 18.26
N GLU A 88 1.81 10.60 17.84
CA GLU A 88 0.48 10.72 17.20
C GLU A 88 0.43 10.01 15.85
N ILE A 89 1.59 9.78 15.23
CA ILE A 89 1.71 9.05 13.96
C ILE A 89 1.43 7.56 14.15
N ARG A 90 1.78 6.98 15.31
CA ARG A 90 1.78 5.53 15.54
C ARG A 90 0.44 4.84 15.20
N PRO A 91 -0.73 5.34 15.62
CA PRO A 91 -2.01 4.69 15.32
C PRO A 91 -2.36 4.69 13.83
N TYR A 92 -1.69 5.50 13.01
CA TYR A 92 -1.99 5.67 11.59
C TYR A 92 -1.14 4.77 10.69
N ILE A 93 -0.01 4.23 11.16
CA ILE A 93 0.88 3.41 10.32
C ILE A 93 0.47 1.93 10.39
N SER A 94 0.14 1.35 9.24
CA SER A 94 -0.15 -0.09 9.11
C SER A 94 1.03 -0.95 9.52
N ARG A 95 0.77 -2.03 10.26
CA ARG A 95 1.77 -3.05 10.59
C ARG A 95 1.86 -4.15 9.53
N CYS A 96 2.95 -4.89 9.54
CA CYS A 96 3.19 -6.02 8.64
C CYS A 96 3.90 -7.16 9.37
N ALA A 97 3.82 -8.37 8.80
CA ALA A 97 4.55 -9.54 9.22
C ALA A 97 5.12 -10.22 7.98
N VAL A 98 6.37 -10.67 8.06
CA VAL A 98 6.98 -11.52 7.03
C VAL A 98 7.01 -12.95 7.54
N CYS A 99 6.49 -13.85 6.71
CA CYS A 99 6.27 -15.25 7.05
C CYS A 99 6.99 -16.14 6.04
N GLU A 100 7.55 -17.25 6.50
CA GLU A 100 8.13 -18.25 5.61
C GLU A 100 7.03 -19.17 5.06
N ALA A 101 6.78 -19.09 3.76
CA ALA A 101 5.80 -19.93 3.08
C ALA A 101 6.48 -21.18 2.49
N PRO A 102 5.83 -22.37 2.57
CA PRO A 102 6.38 -23.60 1.99
C PRO A 102 6.29 -23.66 0.46
N ALA A 103 5.58 -22.71 -0.17
CA ALA A 103 5.36 -22.63 -1.61
C ALA A 103 5.13 -21.16 -2.04
N PRO A 104 5.28 -20.83 -3.34
CA PRO A 104 4.97 -19.50 -3.85
C PRO A 104 3.52 -19.09 -3.60
N VAL A 105 3.31 -17.80 -3.31
CA VAL A 105 1.99 -17.19 -3.07
C VAL A 105 1.68 -16.24 -4.21
N VAL A 106 0.45 -16.27 -4.73
CA VAL A 106 0.00 -15.42 -5.84
C VAL A 106 -1.36 -14.80 -5.54
N ALA A 107 -1.60 -13.61 -6.08
CA ALA A 107 -2.93 -13.00 -6.14
C ALA A 107 -3.67 -13.41 -7.44
N LEU A 108 -4.99 -13.51 -7.33
CA LEU A 108 -5.90 -13.79 -8.44
C LEU A 108 -7.02 -12.76 -8.39
N HIS A 109 -7.33 -12.16 -9.54
CA HIS A 109 -8.31 -11.08 -9.66
C HIS A 109 -9.46 -11.53 -10.55
N SER A 110 -10.69 -11.34 -10.09
CA SER A 110 -11.90 -11.75 -10.84
C SER A 110 -12.32 -10.74 -11.90
N GLN A 111 -12.02 -9.46 -11.70
CA GLN A 111 -12.67 -8.34 -12.41
C GLN A 111 -14.20 -8.45 -12.38
N ASP A 112 -14.73 -9.04 -11.30
CA ASP A 112 -16.13 -9.30 -11.04
C ASP A 112 -16.41 -9.04 -9.54
N ARG A 113 -17.68 -8.91 -9.14
CA ARG A 113 -18.07 -8.79 -7.73
C ARG A 113 -17.89 -10.10 -6.96
N SER A 114 -17.81 -11.22 -7.67
CA SER A 114 -17.55 -12.54 -7.11
C SER A 114 -16.07 -12.74 -6.77
N ILE A 115 -15.81 -13.46 -5.67
CA ILE A 115 -14.45 -13.83 -5.25
C ILE A 115 -13.94 -14.92 -6.20
N PRO A 116 -12.77 -14.76 -6.84
CA PRO A 116 -12.23 -15.77 -7.74
C PRO A 116 -11.82 -17.01 -6.95
N PRO A 117 -12.20 -18.23 -7.38
CA PRO A 117 -11.76 -19.45 -6.72
C PRO A 117 -10.26 -19.66 -6.93
N CYS A 118 -9.56 -20.14 -5.90
CA CYS A 118 -8.18 -20.60 -6.07
C CYS A 118 -8.11 -21.76 -7.07
N PRO A 119 -7.01 -21.90 -7.84
CA PRO A 119 -6.83 -23.02 -8.76
C PRO A 119 -6.82 -24.35 -8.02
N ARG A 120 -7.01 -25.45 -8.76
CA ARG A 120 -6.98 -26.80 -8.17
C ARG A 120 -5.66 -27.03 -7.41
N SER A 121 -5.77 -27.57 -6.19
CA SER A 121 -4.64 -27.84 -5.29
C SER A 121 -3.96 -26.61 -4.67
N TRP A 122 -4.50 -25.40 -4.88
CA TRP A 122 -4.05 -24.20 -4.16
C TRP A 122 -4.87 -24.00 -2.89
N ARG A 123 -4.21 -23.48 -1.85
CA ARG A 123 -4.84 -23.12 -0.58
C ARG A 123 -5.07 -21.60 -0.54
N SER A 124 -6.28 -21.19 -0.20
CA SER A 124 -6.58 -19.78 0.08
C SER A 124 -5.88 -19.32 1.36
N LEU A 125 -5.31 -18.10 1.33
CA LEU A 125 -4.70 -17.45 2.49
C LEU A 125 -5.58 -16.33 3.02
N TRP A 126 -6.00 -15.40 2.15
CA TRP A 126 -6.97 -14.34 2.44
C TRP A 126 -7.75 -13.96 1.18
N ILE A 127 -8.73 -13.07 1.34
CA ILE A 127 -9.53 -12.45 0.28
C ILE A 127 -9.42 -10.93 0.43
N GLY A 128 -9.63 -10.19 -0.65
CA GLY A 128 -9.48 -8.73 -0.61
C GLY A 128 -9.90 -8.04 -1.90
N TYR A 129 -9.39 -6.84 -2.07
CA TYR A 129 -9.68 -5.92 -3.16
C TYR A 129 -8.43 -5.70 -4.03
N SER A 130 -8.66 -5.53 -5.32
CA SER A 130 -7.63 -5.47 -6.35
C SER A 130 -6.94 -4.10 -6.41
N PHE A 131 -5.94 -3.88 -5.56
CA PHE A 131 -5.14 -2.66 -5.53
C PHE A 131 -4.09 -2.66 -6.65
N LEU A 132 -4.21 -1.72 -7.58
CA LEU A 132 -3.38 -1.66 -8.79
C LEU A 132 -2.19 -0.71 -8.61
N MET A 133 -2.47 0.56 -8.30
CA MET A 133 -1.47 1.62 -8.28
C MET A 133 -1.88 2.79 -7.39
N HIS A 134 -0.97 3.73 -7.18
CA HIS A 134 -1.17 4.94 -6.39
C HIS A 134 -0.30 6.09 -6.91
N THR A 135 -0.76 7.31 -6.65
CA THR A 135 0.01 8.54 -6.90
C THR A 135 -0.07 9.48 -5.71
N GLY A 136 0.98 10.26 -5.49
CA GLY A 136 1.10 11.25 -4.42
C GLY A 136 1.65 12.58 -4.95
N ALA A 137 2.63 13.16 -4.26
CA ALA A 137 3.20 14.46 -4.65
C ALA A 137 3.83 14.42 -6.06
N GLY A 138 3.59 15.47 -6.86
CA GLY A 138 4.27 15.67 -8.16
C GLY A 138 4.05 14.56 -9.20
N ASP A 139 2.87 13.94 -9.20
CA ASP A 139 2.51 12.79 -10.04
C ASP A 139 3.47 11.58 -9.87
N GLN A 140 4.23 11.56 -8.79
CA GLN A 140 5.05 10.41 -8.40
C GLN A 140 4.18 9.35 -7.73
N GLY A 141 4.68 8.11 -7.71
CA GLY A 141 4.01 6.98 -7.08
C GLY A 141 4.49 5.68 -7.69
N GLY A 142 3.58 4.71 -7.80
CA GLY A 142 3.86 3.43 -8.42
C GLY A 142 2.72 2.45 -8.26
N GLY A 143 3.01 1.16 -8.30
CA GLY A 143 1.96 0.16 -8.26
C GLY A 143 2.44 -1.22 -7.89
N GLN A 144 1.51 -2.16 -7.94
CA GLN A 144 1.69 -3.55 -7.54
C GLN A 144 1.67 -4.44 -8.79
N ALA A 145 2.49 -5.50 -8.80
CA ALA A 145 2.30 -6.54 -9.80
C ALA A 145 0.99 -7.28 -9.50
N LEU A 146 0.09 -7.44 -10.48
CA LEU A 146 -1.20 -8.10 -10.27
C LEU A 146 -1.10 -9.60 -9.88
N MET A 147 0.05 -10.22 -10.08
CA MET A 147 0.31 -11.57 -9.57
C MET A 147 0.83 -11.59 -8.13
N SER A 148 1.34 -10.45 -7.64
CA SER A 148 1.90 -10.33 -6.31
C SER A 148 0.79 -10.31 -5.26
N PRO A 149 0.96 -10.96 -4.09
CA PRO A 149 0.02 -10.81 -2.99
C PRO A 149 -0.22 -9.35 -2.56
N GLY A 150 0.71 -8.44 -2.88
CA GLY A 150 0.61 -7.00 -2.61
C GLY A 150 -0.53 -6.28 -3.35
N SER A 151 -1.03 -6.84 -4.47
CA SER A 151 -2.17 -6.29 -5.19
C SER A 151 -3.53 -6.66 -4.58
N CYS A 152 -3.57 -7.47 -3.51
CA CYS A 152 -4.81 -7.95 -2.88
C CYS A 152 -4.90 -7.49 -1.43
N LEU A 153 -5.35 -6.25 -1.21
CA LEU A 153 -5.54 -5.66 0.13
C LEU A 153 -6.84 -6.17 0.75
N GLU A 154 -6.79 -6.68 1.99
CA GLU A 154 -7.94 -7.26 2.68
C GLU A 154 -9.06 -6.24 2.91
N ASP A 155 -8.70 -4.99 3.24
CA ASP A 155 -9.64 -3.89 3.43
C ASP A 155 -9.56 -2.87 2.28
N PHE A 156 -10.68 -2.61 1.62
CA PHE A 156 -10.80 -1.47 0.70
C PHE A 156 -10.78 -0.15 1.47
N ARG A 157 -9.93 0.79 1.03
CA ARG A 157 -9.93 2.19 1.48
C ARG A 157 -9.61 3.13 0.33
N ALA A 158 -10.40 4.17 0.14
CA ALA A 158 -10.14 5.20 -0.87
C ALA A 158 -8.79 5.93 -0.65
N ALA A 159 -8.40 6.11 0.61
CA ALA A 159 -7.08 6.61 1.03
C ALA A 159 -6.34 5.51 1.83
N PRO A 160 -5.66 4.56 1.18
CA PRO A 160 -5.04 3.41 1.85
C PRO A 160 -3.62 3.71 2.37
N PHE A 161 -3.08 4.90 2.15
CA PHE A 161 -1.73 5.30 2.56
C PHE A 161 -1.70 6.77 2.99
N LEU A 162 -0.62 7.17 3.66
CA LEU A 162 -0.36 8.55 4.07
C LEU A 162 1.06 8.98 3.71
N GLU A 163 1.25 10.27 3.49
CA GLU A 163 2.55 10.92 3.24
C GLU A 163 3.21 11.34 4.55
N CYS A 164 4.50 11.02 4.71
CA CYS A 164 5.36 11.54 5.75
C CYS A 164 6.42 12.47 5.17
N GLN A 165 6.41 13.73 5.62
CA GLN A 165 7.39 14.74 5.27
C GLN A 165 8.65 14.55 6.11
N GLY A 166 9.74 14.15 5.46
CA GLY A 166 10.93 13.66 6.16
C GLY A 166 11.59 14.69 7.08
N ARG A 167 11.84 15.89 6.56
CA ARG A 167 12.49 16.98 7.30
C ARG A 167 11.62 17.51 8.45
N GLN A 168 10.31 17.57 8.25
CA GLN A 168 9.34 18.08 9.22
C GLN A 168 9.04 17.06 10.31
N GLY A 169 9.23 15.76 10.03
CA GLY A 169 8.87 14.70 10.98
C GLY A 169 7.36 14.54 11.13
N THR A 170 6.58 15.01 10.16
CA THR A 170 5.11 15.02 10.22
C THR A 170 4.50 14.14 9.13
N CYS A 171 3.34 13.53 9.40
CA CYS A 171 2.60 12.77 8.40
C CYS A 171 1.15 13.26 8.26
N HIS A 172 0.59 13.19 7.05
CA HIS A 172 -0.77 13.64 6.76
C HIS A 172 -1.33 12.97 5.50
N PHE A 173 -2.63 13.11 5.27
CA PHE A 173 -3.31 12.67 4.05
C PHE A 173 -3.61 13.88 3.17
N PHE A 174 -2.96 13.95 2.01
CA PHE A 174 -3.13 15.08 1.11
C PHE A 174 -4.19 14.82 0.04
N ALA A 175 -4.89 15.87 -0.40
CA ALA A 175 -6.00 15.76 -1.36
C ALA A 175 -5.58 15.28 -2.76
N ASN A 176 -4.29 15.32 -3.08
CA ASN A 176 -3.72 14.84 -4.34
C ASN A 176 -3.23 13.39 -4.26
N GLU A 177 -3.48 12.68 -3.15
CA GLU A 177 -3.23 11.25 -3.04
C GLU A 177 -4.37 10.47 -3.71
N TYR A 178 -4.03 9.65 -4.69
CA TYR A 178 -4.99 8.80 -5.39
C TYR A 178 -4.61 7.33 -5.25
N SER A 179 -5.63 6.50 -5.06
CA SER A 179 -5.54 5.04 -5.14
C SER A 179 -6.32 4.54 -6.35
N PHE A 180 -5.77 3.53 -7.02
CA PHE A 180 -6.34 2.97 -8.23
C PHE A 180 -6.56 1.48 -8.05
N TRP A 181 -7.73 1.03 -8.45
CA TRP A 181 -8.23 -0.32 -8.22
C TRP A 181 -8.70 -0.93 -9.54
N LEU A 182 -8.60 -2.25 -9.70
CA LEU A 182 -9.23 -2.92 -10.84
C LEU A 182 -10.75 -2.83 -10.71
N THR A 183 -11.41 -2.49 -11.81
CA THR A 183 -12.87 -2.39 -11.89
C THR A 183 -13.51 -3.73 -12.21
N THR A 184 -14.81 -3.83 -11.93
CA THR A 184 -15.64 -4.88 -12.49
C THR A 184 -15.94 -4.65 -13.97
N VAL A 185 -15.80 -5.70 -14.78
CA VAL A 185 -16.05 -5.66 -16.22
C VAL A 185 -17.00 -6.79 -16.58
N ARG A 186 -18.18 -6.43 -17.10
CA ARG A 186 -19.13 -7.44 -17.56
C ARG A 186 -18.62 -8.10 -18.86
N PRO A 187 -18.67 -9.44 -19.00
CA PRO A 187 -18.17 -10.14 -20.20
C PRO A 187 -18.80 -9.65 -21.52
N ASP A 188 -20.06 -9.24 -21.49
CA ASP A 188 -20.78 -8.69 -22.64
C ASP A 188 -20.35 -7.27 -23.04
N LEU A 189 -19.60 -6.56 -22.18
CA LEU A 189 -19.17 -5.18 -22.38
C LEU A 189 -17.65 -5.02 -22.60
N GLN A 190 -16.86 -6.10 -22.54
CA GLN A 190 -15.38 -6.02 -22.62
C GLN A 190 -14.85 -5.38 -23.92
N PHE A 191 -15.64 -5.41 -25.00
CA PHE A 191 -15.33 -4.80 -26.30
C PHE A 191 -16.42 -3.82 -26.77
N SER A 192 -17.27 -3.33 -25.86
CA SER A 192 -18.28 -2.32 -26.23
C SER A 192 -17.64 -0.98 -26.54
N SER A 193 -18.46 0.00 -26.96
CA SER A 193 -18.08 1.41 -26.96
C SER A 193 -17.52 1.84 -25.60
N ALA A 194 -16.85 3.00 -25.57
CA ALA A 194 -16.19 3.56 -24.40
C ALA A 194 -16.98 3.35 -23.08
N PRO A 195 -16.29 3.06 -21.96
CA PRO A 195 -16.94 2.87 -20.66
C PRO A 195 -17.86 4.04 -20.31
N SER A 196 -19.01 3.75 -19.69
CA SER A 196 -19.90 4.79 -19.19
C SER A 196 -19.28 5.46 -17.96
N PRO A 197 -18.99 6.78 -17.98
CA PRO A 197 -18.42 7.47 -16.84
C PRO A 197 -19.40 7.49 -15.66
N ASP A 198 -18.90 7.25 -14.45
CA ASP A 198 -19.68 7.31 -13.21
C ASP A 198 -18.88 7.98 -12.09
N THR A 199 -19.57 8.48 -11.06
CA THR A 199 -18.98 9.07 -9.86
C THR A 199 -19.51 8.36 -8.62
N LEU A 200 -18.69 7.46 -8.08
CA LEU A 200 -19.05 6.58 -6.97
C LEU A 200 -18.81 7.27 -5.62
N LYS A 201 -19.90 7.70 -4.97
CA LYS A 201 -19.84 8.35 -3.64
C LYS A 201 -20.18 7.41 -2.48
N GLU A 202 -21.05 6.44 -2.74
CA GLU A 202 -21.46 5.47 -1.71
C GLU A 202 -20.36 4.43 -1.47
N SER A 203 -20.11 4.09 -0.20
CA SER A 203 -19.02 3.20 0.19
C SER A 203 -19.13 1.79 -0.43
N GLN A 204 -20.34 1.29 -0.62
CA GLN A 204 -20.57 0.00 -1.30
C GLN A 204 -20.34 0.10 -2.81
N ALA A 205 -20.63 1.25 -3.41
CA ALA A 205 -20.42 1.48 -4.84
C ALA A 205 -18.93 1.61 -5.15
N GLN A 206 -18.15 2.25 -4.28
CA GLN A 206 -16.69 2.41 -4.41
C GLN A 206 -15.90 1.09 -4.38
N ARG A 207 -16.51 0.01 -3.89
CA ARG A 207 -15.92 -1.33 -3.79
C ARG A 207 -16.15 -2.19 -5.04
N GLN A 208 -16.79 -1.64 -6.07
CA GLN A 208 -17.18 -2.32 -7.31
C GLN A 208 -16.20 -2.05 -8.46
#